data_AF-A0A932WVT3-F1
#
_entry.id   AF-A0A932WVT3-F1
#
_cell.length_a   1.000
_cell.length_b   1.000
_cell.length_c   1.000
_cell.angle_alpha   90.00
_cell.angle_beta   90.00
_cell.angle_gamma   90.00
#
_symmetry.space_group_name_H-M   'P 1'
#
loop_
_entity.id
_entity.type
_entity.pdbx_description
1 polymer ?
#
loop_
_entity_poly.entity_id
_entity_poly.type
_entity_poly.pdbx_seq_one_letter_code
_entity_poly.pdbx_strand_id
1 'polypeptide(L)' 'MTFNTTKIDEANASITGTISSKTIENNVNKIAIQSSKNLSVQGFRKGKVP' A
#
# COMPACT_ATOMS: atom_id res chain seq x y z
N MET A 1 -2.49 2.19 12.81
CA MET A 1 -3.43 2.96 11.97
C MET A 1 -4.20 3.83 12.93
N THR A 2 -4.01 5.14 12.87
CA THR A 2 -4.62 6.07 13.83
C THR A 2 -5.57 6.96 13.06
N PHE A 3 -6.85 6.98 13.43
CA PHE A 3 -7.87 7.74 12.72
C PHE A 3 -8.30 8.93 13.59
N ASN A 4 -8.09 10.15 13.09
CA ASN A 4 -8.65 11.36 13.64
C ASN A 4 -9.84 11.78 12.78
N THR A 5 -11.02 11.88 13.39
CA THR A 5 -12.25 12.27 12.69
C THR A 5 -12.59 13.70 13.06
N THR A 6 -12.55 14.61 12.10
CA THR A 6 -13.06 15.98 12.24
C THR A 6 -14.43 16.06 11.56
N LYS A 7 -15.45 16.33 12.37
CA LYS A 7 -16.80 16.60 11.86
C LYS A 7 -16.79 18.00 11.23
N ILE A 8 -17.15 18.13 9.96
CA ILE A 8 -17.12 19.42 9.24
C ILE A 8 -18.54 20.05 9.29
N ASP A 9 -19.61 19.25 9.11
CA ASP A 9 -21.01 19.69 9.03
C ASP A 9 -22.01 18.53 9.26
N GLU A 10 -23.34 18.78 9.21
CA GLU A 10 -24.38 17.79 9.61
C GLU A 10 -24.32 16.48 8.82
N ALA A 11 -23.92 16.52 7.55
CA ALA A 11 -23.83 15.36 6.65
C ALA A 11 -22.39 14.93 6.29
N ASN A 12 -21.39 15.78 6.55
CA ASN A 12 -20.02 15.56 6.07
C ASN A 12 -19.03 15.45 7.24
N ALA A 13 -18.22 14.39 7.21
CA ALA A 13 -17.13 14.16 8.14
C ALA A 13 -15.84 13.89 7.37
N SER A 14 -14.74 14.54 7.77
CA SER A 14 -13.42 14.26 7.23
C SER A 14 -12.63 13.42 8.21
N ILE A 15 -12.21 12.25 7.76
CA ILE A 15 -11.39 11.33 8.54
C ILE A 15 -9.96 11.46 8.04
N THR A 16 -9.09 12.00 8.88
CA THR A 16 -7.64 12.03 8.64
C THR A 16 -7.01 10.82 9.32
N GLY A 17 -6.60 9.85 8.52
CA GLY A 17 -5.94 8.63 8.98
C GLY A 17 -4.42 8.73 8.83
N THR A 18 -3.69 8.61 9.93
CA THR A 18 -2.24 8.43 9.88
C THR A 18 -1.94 6.95 9.69
N ILE A 19 -1.49 6.61 8.49
CA ILE A 19 -1.03 5.26 8.15
C ILE A 19 0.44 5.14 8.59
N SER A 20 0.77 4.04 9.26
CA SER A 20 2.17 3.76 9.62
C SER A 20 2.97 3.44 8.35
N SER A 21 4.15 4.03 8.21
CA SER A 21 5.09 3.76 7.10
C SER A 21 5.35 2.25 6.94
N LYS A 22 5.49 1.53 8.05
CA LYS A 22 5.69 0.08 8.08
C LYS A 22 4.56 -0.69 7.39
N THR A 23 3.31 -0.23 7.52
CA THR A 23 2.16 -0.86 6.85
C THR A 23 2.23 -0.65 5.33
N ILE A 24 2.68 0.53 4.90
CA ILE A 24 2.85 0.84 3.47
C ILE A 24 3.97 0.00 2.88
N GLU A 25 5.15 -0.03 3.51
CA GLU A 25 6.30 -0.84 3.06
C GLU A 25 5.97 -2.33 2.94
N ASN A 26 5.26 -2.89 3.93
CA ASN A 26 4.83 -4.28 3.88
C ASN A 26 3.89 -4.57 2.70
N ASN A 27 2.95 -3.67 2.40
CA ASN A 27 2.03 -3.82 1.28
C ASN A 27 2.76 -3.68 -0.06
N VAL A 28 3.67 -2.71 -0.19
CA VAL A 28 4.49 -2.52 -1.39
C VAL A 28 5.35 -3.76 -1.66
N ASN A 29 6.04 -4.29 -0.63
CA ASN A 29 6.83 -5.52 -0.76
C ASN A 29 5.97 -6.72 -1.17
N LYS A 30 4.77 -6.84 -0.61
CA LYS A 30 3.84 -7.93 -0.96
C LYS A 30 3.41 -7.84 -2.43
N ILE A 31 3.09 -6.64 -2.92
CA ILE A 31 2.74 -6.41 -4.32
C ILE A 31 3.94 -6.72 -5.21
N ALA A 32 5.13 -6.23 -4.88
CA ALA A 32 6.35 -6.46 -5.64
C ALA A 32 6.68 -7.96 -5.80
N ILE A 33 6.57 -8.75 -4.72
CA ILE A 33 6.82 -10.20 -4.76
C ILE A 33 5.76 -10.93 -5.62
N GLN A 34 4.50 -10.52 -5.57
CA GLN A 34 3.45 -11.15 -6.39
C GLN A 34 3.61 -10.79 -7.86
N SER A 35 3.92 -9.52 -8.15
CA SER A 35 4.22 -9.04 -9.49
C SER A 35 5.43 -9.73 -10.09
N SER A 36 6.51 -9.95 -9.33
CA SER A 36 7.71 -10.64 -9.84
C SER A 36 7.43 -12.10 -10.21
N LYS A 37 6.49 -12.77 -9.52
CA LYS A 37 6.07 -14.14 -9.84
C LYS A 37 5.18 -14.22 -11.08
N ASN A 38 4.40 -13.19 -11.38
CA ASN A 38 3.37 -13.23 -12.41
C ASN A 38 3.80 -12.55 -13.72
N LEU A 39 4.62 -11.51 -13.64
CA LEU A 39 5.12 -10.75 -14.78
C LEU A 39 6.42 -11.35 -15.32
N SER A 40 6.60 -11.23 -16.64
CA SER A 40 7.87 -11.53 -17.29
C SER A 40 8.60 -10.21 -17.54
N VAL A 41 9.75 -10.03 -16.90
CA VAL A 41 10.61 -8.85 -17.07
C VAL A 41 11.86 -9.29 -17.84
N GLN A 42 12.15 -8.63 -18.96
CA GLN A 42 13.29 -9.00 -19.80
C GLN A 42 14.60 -8.87 -19.00
N GLY A 43 15.48 -9.87 -19.15
CA GLY A 43 16.75 -9.92 -18.42
C GLY A 43 16.68 -10.49 -17.00
N PHE A 44 15.48 -10.76 -16.47
CA PHE A 44 15.30 -11.36 -15.16
C PHE A 44 14.56 -12.69 -15.23
N ARG A 45 15.00 -13.65 -14.39
CA ARG A 45 14.28 -14.92 -14.23
C ARG A 45 12.97 -14.66 -13.49
N LYS A 46 11.87 -15.22 -13.99
CA LYS A 46 10.53 -15.14 -13.36
C LYS A 46 10.60 -15.43 -11.84
N GLY A 47 9.98 -14.58 -11.04
CA GLY A 47 9.98 -14.64 -9.57
C GLY A 47 11.27 -14.18 -8.88
N LYS A 48 12.28 -13.73 -9.64
CA LYS A 48 13.59 -13.26 -9.14
C LYS A 48 13.93 -11.86 -9.69
N VAL A 49 12.91 -11.07 -10.00
CA VAL A 49 13.05 -9.65 -10.28
C VAL A 49 13.20 -8.94 -8.92
N PRO A 50 14.31 -8.19 -8.69
CA PRO A 50 14.45 -7.31 -7.54
C PRO A 50 13.38 -6.22 -7.54
#